data_AF-A0A484ZDI6-F1
#
_entry.id   AF-A0A484ZDI6-F1
#
_cell.length_a   1.000
_cell.length_b   1.000
_cell.length_c   1.000
_cell.angle_alpha   90.00
_cell.angle_beta   90.00
_cell.angle_gamma   90.00
#
_symmetry.space_group_name_H-M   'P 1'
#
loop_
_entity.id
_entity.type
_entity.pdbx_description
1 polymer ?
#
loop_
_entity_poly.entity_id
_entity_poly.type
_entity_poly.pdbx_seq_one_letter_code
_entity_poly.pdbx_strand_id
1 'polypeptide(L)'
;MLQVIRLDGDLLHLTCRDYFVFQRKQFSYAESWAFQSYQRGKSASMTSAVGHGLGAFFKTLVIRRGFADGKHGFLLACINAQYTFNKYAALWTLGQQKKAEK
;
A
#
# COMPACT_ATOMS: atom_id res chain seq x y z
N MET A 1 40.69 19.65 11.65
CA MET A 1 39.32 20.03 11.26
C MET A 1 39.02 19.31 9.96
N LEU A 2 37.99 18.44 9.89
CA LEU A 2 37.64 17.74 8.66
C LEU A 2 37.07 18.74 7.63
N GLN A 3 37.58 18.71 6.41
CA GLN A 3 37.12 19.55 5.31
C GLN A 3 35.90 18.91 4.63
N VAL A 4 34.80 19.65 4.50
CA VAL A 4 33.63 19.24 3.73
C VAL A 4 33.81 19.73 2.29
N ILE A 5 33.74 18.81 1.34
CA ILE A 5 33.84 19.06 -0.10
C ILE A 5 32.54 18.65 -0.80
N ARG A 6 32.11 19.42 -1.81
CA ARG A 6 30.98 19.06 -2.67
C ARG A 6 31.44 18.06 -3.72
N LEU A 7 30.70 16.96 -3.89
CA LEU A 7 30.87 16.06 -5.02
C LEU A 7 30.02 16.53 -6.20
N ASP A 8 30.58 16.42 -7.40
CA ASP A 8 29.84 16.56 -8.65
C ASP A 8 29.08 15.26 -8.97
N GLY A 9 27.79 15.38 -9.26
CA GLY A 9 26.91 14.29 -9.64
C GLY A 9 25.55 14.30 -8.94
N ASP A 10 24.61 13.51 -9.47
CA ASP A 10 23.28 13.33 -8.88
C ASP A 10 23.28 12.20 -7.84
N LEU A 11 22.76 12.49 -6.64
CA LEU A 11 22.45 11.46 -5.65
C LEU A 11 21.07 10.85 -5.95
N LEU A 12 21.03 9.85 -6.83
CA LEU A 12 19.78 9.16 -7.18
C LEU A 12 19.24 8.33 -5.99
N HIS A 13 18.27 8.88 -5.26
CA HIS A 13 17.60 8.17 -4.17
C HIS A 13 16.42 7.32 -4.67
N LEU A 14 16.73 6.16 -5.23
CA LEU A 14 15.73 5.19 -5.68
C LEU A 14 15.12 4.44 -4.48
N THR A 15 13.89 4.80 -4.09
CA THR A 15 13.19 4.22 -2.93
C THR A 15 12.99 2.71 -3.05
N CYS A 16 12.78 2.22 -4.27
CA CYS A 16 12.72 0.81 -4.63
C CYS A 16 13.37 0.61 -5.99
N ARG A 17 14.22 -0.42 -6.10
CA ARG A 17 14.95 -0.75 -7.33
C ARG A 17 14.21 -1.75 -8.23
N ASP A 18 13.20 -2.42 -7.68
CA ASP A 18 12.48 -3.52 -8.33
C ASP A 18 11.01 -3.58 -7.87
N TYR A 19 10.14 -4.05 -8.77
CA TYR A 19 8.71 -4.18 -8.53
C TYR A 19 8.39 -5.12 -7.35
N PHE A 20 9.05 -6.26 -7.25
CA PHE A 20 8.79 -7.21 -6.16
C PHE A 20 9.33 -6.71 -4.83
N VAL A 21 10.44 -5.97 -4.83
CA VAL A 21 10.90 -5.27 -3.62
C VAL A 21 9.85 -4.27 -3.14
N PHE A 22 9.26 -3.50 -4.05
CA PHE A 22 8.19 -2.56 -3.71
C PHE A 22 6.93 -3.27 -3.20
N GLN A 23 6.50 -4.35 -3.87
CA GLN A 23 5.33 -5.12 -3.46
C GLN A 23 5.48 -5.76 -2.08
N ARG A 24 6.65 -6.32 -1.75
CA ARG A 24 6.92 -6.85 -0.40
C ARG A 24 6.82 -5.76 0.67
N LYS A 25 7.33 -4.55 0.41
CA LYS A 25 7.16 -3.41 1.32
C LYS A 25 5.69 -3.04 1.49
N GLN A 26 4.93 -2.94 0.39
CA GLN A 26 3.50 -2.67 0.43
C GLN A 26 2.75 -3.71 1.27
N PHE A 27 3.11 -4.99 1.13
CA PHE A 27 2.51 -6.08 1.92
C PHE A 27 2.82 -5.93 3.41
N SER A 28 4.08 -5.70 3.79
CA SER A 28 4.49 -5.48 5.19
C SER A 28 3.81 -4.25 5.81
N TYR A 29 3.65 -3.18 5.05
CA TYR A 29 2.91 -1.98 5.49
C TYR A 29 1.41 -2.25 5.66
N ALA A 30 0.82 -3.04 4.76
CA ALA A 30 -0.58 -3.43 4.88
C ALA A 30 -0.84 -4.26 6.13
N GLU A 31 0.02 -5.22 6.41
CA GLU A 31 -0.01 -6.04 7.64
C GLU A 31 0.14 -5.17 8.89
N SER A 32 1.17 -4.32 8.93
CA SER A 32 1.40 -3.39 10.05
C SER A 32 0.21 -2.48 10.29
N TRP A 33 -0.40 -1.95 9.22
CA TRP A 33 -1.59 -1.11 9.31
C TRP A 33 -2.79 -1.88 9.85
N ALA A 34 -2.97 -3.13 9.43
CA ALA A 34 -4.06 -3.98 9.89
C ALA A 34 -3.92 -4.26 11.39
N PHE A 35 -2.73 -4.67 11.85
CA PHE A 35 -2.47 -4.95 13.26
C PHE A 35 -2.68 -3.72 14.14
N GLN A 36 -2.16 -2.56 13.75
CA GLN A 36 -2.38 -1.31 14.50
C GLN A 36 -3.85 -0.87 14.48
N SER A 37 -4.55 -1.04 13.36
CA SER A 37 -5.98 -0.71 13.26
C SER A 37 -6.82 -1.62 14.14
N TYR A 38 -6.48 -2.90 14.19
CA TYR A 38 -7.12 -3.88 15.03
C TYR A 38 -6.93 -3.60 16.52
N GLN A 39 -5.71 -3.26 16.95
CA GLN A 39 -5.42 -2.83 18.33
C GLN A 39 -6.22 -1.59 18.75
N ARG A 40 -6.53 -0.70 17.80
CA ARG A 40 -7.39 0.47 18.01
C ARG A 40 -8.88 0.14 18.00
N GLY A 41 -9.26 -1.14 17.98
CA GLY A 41 -10.65 -1.59 17.97
C GLY A 41 -11.36 -1.44 16.63
N LYS A 42 -10.64 -1.17 15.53
CA LYS A 42 -11.26 -1.11 14.21
C LYS A 42 -11.60 -2.52 13.71
N SER A 43 -12.67 -2.60 12.93
CA SER A 43 -13.07 -3.79 12.21
C SER A 43 -13.25 -3.47 10.73
N ALA A 44 -13.18 -4.50 9.90
CA ALA A 44 -13.49 -4.44 8.48
C ALA A 44 -14.38 -5.62 8.10
N SER A 45 -15.03 -5.54 6.94
CA SER A 45 -15.74 -6.65 6.31
C SER A 45 -15.05 -7.00 4.99
N MET A 46 -15.31 -8.20 4.47
CA MET A 46 -14.81 -8.57 3.13
C MET A 46 -15.35 -7.60 2.05
N THR A 47 -16.62 -7.20 2.17
CA THR A 47 -17.23 -6.23 1.25
C THR A 47 -16.57 -4.85 1.34
N SER A 48 -16.18 -4.40 2.53
CA SER A 48 -15.46 -3.13 2.68
C SER A 48 -14.04 -3.22 2.12
N ALA A 49 -13.35 -4.35 2.25
CA ALA A 49 -12.04 -4.57 1.65
C ALA A 49 -12.10 -4.45 0.11
N VAL A 50 -13.06 -5.13 -0.52
CA VAL A 50 -13.28 -5.04 -1.98
C VAL A 50 -13.66 -3.61 -2.39
N GLY A 51 -14.62 -3.00 -1.70
CA GLY A 51 -15.08 -1.64 -1.98
C GLY A 51 -13.97 -0.60 -1.88
N HIS A 52 -13.13 -0.68 -0.84
CA HIS A 52 -11.97 0.20 -0.70
C HIS A 52 -10.89 -0.06 -1.77
N GLY A 53 -10.65 -1.32 -2.14
CA GLY A 53 -9.74 -1.69 -3.22
C GLY A 53 -10.16 -1.08 -4.57
N LEU A 54 -11.43 -1.26 -4.95
CA LEU A 54 -12.00 -0.68 -6.16
C LEU A 54 -11.99 0.86 -6.10
N GLY A 55 -12.39 1.44 -4.96
CA GLY A 55 -12.34 2.89 -4.76
C GLY A 55 -10.93 3.45 -4.93
N ALA A 56 -9.91 2.76 -4.42
CA ALA A 56 -8.50 3.15 -4.59
C ALA A 56 -8.03 3.04 -6.05
N PHE A 57 -8.48 2.00 -6.77
CA PHE A 57 -8.23 1.85 -8.20
C PHE A 57 -8.79 3.03 -8.98
N PHE A 58 -10.10 3.30 -8.89
CA PHE A 58 -10.76 4.39 -9.60
C PHE A 58 -10.20 5.75 -9.22
N LYS A 59 -9.90 5.97 -7.93
CA LYS A 59 -9.24 7.19 -7.47
C LYS A 59 -7.87 7.39 -8.13
N THR A 60 -7.08 6.34 -8.26
CA THR A 60 -5.75 6.45 -8.88
C THR A 60 -5.85 6.60 -10.39
N LEU A 61 -6.70 5.80 -11.04
CA LEU A 61 -6.80 5.79 -12.49
C LEU A 61 -7.48 7.06 -13.02
N VAL A 62 -8.63 7.44 -12.46
CA VAL A 62 -9.49 8.52 -12.98
C VAL A 62 -9.19 9.83 -12.28
N ILE A 63 -9.30 9.89 -10.94
CA ILE A 63 -9.19 11.15 -10.19
C ILE A 63 -7.76 11.70 -10.24
N ARG A 64 -6.76 10.83 -10.11
CA ARG A 64 -5.34 11.21 -10.26
C ARG A 64 -4.85 11.18 -11.70
N ARG A 65 -5.75 10.98 -12.67
CA ARG A 65 -5.43 10.92 -14.10
C ARG A 65 -4.32 9.92 -14.44
N GLY A 66 -4.22 8.80 -13.72
CA GLY A 66 -3.24 7.75 -14.04
C GLY A 66 -3.39 7.19 -15.45
N PHE A 67 -4.57 7.33 -16.09
CA PHE A 67 -4.71 7.00 -17.51
C PHE A 67 -3.80 7.84 -18.43
N ALA A 68 -3.42 9.07 -18.03
CA ALA A 68 -2.52 9.93 -18.79
C ALA A 68 -1.08 9.40 -18.82
N ASP A 69 -0.69 8.64 -17.79
CA ASP A 69 0.62 7.97 -17.70
C ASP A 69 0.64 6.61 -18.42
N GLY A 70 -0.45 6.26 -19.12
CA GLY A 70 -0.61 5.03 -19.88
C GLY A 70 -0.43 3.76 -19.04
N LYS A 71 0.46 2.86 -19.48
CA LYS A 71 0.71 1.57 -18.81
C LYS A 71 1.22 1.72 -17.38
N HIS A 72 2.04 2.74 -17.11
CA HIS A 72 2.63 2.97 -15.79
C HIS A 72 1.56 3.41 -14.78
N GLY A 73 0.66 4.32 -15.18
CA GLY A 73 -0.41 4.75 -14.30
C GLY A 73 -1.49 3.68 -14.08
N PHE A 74 -1.75 2.82 -15.08
CA PHE A 74 -2.57 1.62 -14.88
C PHE A 74 -1.95 0.67 -13.85
N LEU A 75 -0.66 0.35 -14.00
CA LEU A 75 0.07 -0.50 -13.05
C LEU A 75 0.03 0.11 -11.63
N LEU A 76 0.23 1.42 -11.51
CA LEU A 76 0.14 2.13 -10.23
C LEU A 76 -1.26 2.03 -9.60
N ALA A 77 -2.32 2.15 -10.42
CA ALA A 77 -3.69 1.98 -9.95
C ALA A 77 -3.92 0.54 -9.43
N CYS A 78 -3.42 -0.48 -10.10
CA CYS A 78 -3.46 -1.87 -9.63
C CYS A 78 -2.70 -2.06 -8.31
N ILE A 79 -1.49 -1.51 -8.18
CA ILE A 79 -0.69 -1.63 -6.94
C ILE A 79 -1.42 -0.95 -5.77
N ASN A 80 -2.00 0.24 -5.98
CA ASN A 80 -2.75 0.95 -4.94
C ASN A 80 -4.03 0.21 -4.53
N ALA A 81 -4.72 -0.39 -5.50
CA ALA A 81 -5.90 -1.21 -5.25
C ALA A 81 -5.53 -2.45 -4.41
N GLN A 82 -4.47 -3.16 -4.79
CA GLN A 82 -3.97 -4.34 -4.09
C GLN A 82 -3.53 -4.01 -2.66
N TYR A 83 -2.75 -2.96 -2.45
CA TYR A 83 -2.34 -2.51 -1.12
C TYR A 83 -3.56 -2.19 -0.24
N THR A 84 -4.54 -1.48 -0.80
CA THR A 84 -5.75 -1.10 -0.08
C THR A 84 -6.60 -2.32 0.25
N PHE A 85 -6.80 -3.23 -0.69
CA PHE A 85 -7.50 -4.48 -0.44
C PHE A 85 -6.81 -5.30 0.66
N ASN A 86 -5.50 -5.52 0.56
CA ASN A 86 -4.74 -6.35 1.48
C ASN A 86 -4.82 -5.86 2.93
N LYS A 87 -4.69 -4.55 3.17
CA LYS A 87 -4.74 -4.01 4.54
C LYS A 87 -6.11 -4.18 5.19
N TYR A 88 -7.20 -4.06 4.43
CA TYR A 88 -8.56 -4.26 4.95
C TYR A 88 -8.91 -5.74 5.07
N ALA A 89 -8.45 -6.60 4.15
CA ALA A 89 -8.62 -8.05 4.23
C ALA A 89 -7.86 -8.64 5.43
N ALA A 90 -6.63 -8.19 5.68
CA ALA A 90 -5.86 -8.56 6.87
C ALA A 90 -6.58 -8.11 8.15
N LEU A 91 -7.11 -6.88 8.19
CA LEU A 91 -7.89 -6.37 9.33
C LEU A 91 -9.15 -7.21 9.60
N TRP A 92 -9.87 -7.60 8.54
CA TRP A 92 -11.02 -8.50 8.66
C TRP A 92 -10.60 -9.87 9.20
N THR A 93 -9.51 -10.45 8.69
CA THR A 93 -9.00 -11.77 9.11
C THR A 93 -8.63 -11.78 10.60
N LEU A 94 -7.91 -10.75 11.07
CA LEU A 94 -7.57 -10.57 12.49
C LEU A 94 -8.82 -10.52 13.38
N GLY A 95 -9.87 -9.86 12.91
CA GLY A 95 -11.16 -9.79 13.61
C GLY A 95 -11.91 -11.13 13.66
N GLN A 96 -11.70 -12.01 12.68
CA GLN A 96 -12.31 -13.34 12.64
C GLN A 96 -11.57 -14.34 13.54
N GLN A 97 -10.24 -14.30 13.61
CA GLN A 97 -9.45 -15.17 14.49
C GLN A 97 -9.86 -15.02 15.96
N LYS A 98 -10.01 -13.78 16.46
CA LYS A 98 -10.47 -13.54 17.85
C LYS A 98 -11.90 -14.01 18.12
N LYS A 99 -12.76 -14.07 17.11
CA LYS A 99 -14.11 -14.64 17.27
C LYS A 99 -14.07 -16.16 17.39
N ALA A 100 -13.11 -16.82 16.74
CA ALA A 100 -12.94 -18.26 16.83
C ALA A 100 -12.25 -18.71 18.13
N GLU A 101 -11.46 -17.83 18.75
CA GLU A 101 -10.82 -18.04 20.06
C GLU A 101 -11.76 -17.81 21.26
N LYS A 102 -12.96 -17.27 21.02
CA LYS A 102 -14.00 -17.02 22.05
C LYS A 102 -15.08 -18.08 21.99
#